data_AF-A0A1I8BNX1-F1
#
_entry.id   AF-A0A1I8BNX1-F1
#
_cell.length_a   1.000
_cell.length_b   1.000
_cell.length_c   1.000
_cell.angle_alpha   90.00
_cell.angle_beta   90.00
_cell.angle_gamma   90.00
#
_symmetry.space_group_name_H-M   'P 1'
#
loop_
_entity.id
_entity.type
_entity.pdbx_description
1 polymer ?
#
loop_
_entity_poly.entity_id
_entity_poly.type
_entity_poly.pdbx_seq_one_letter_code
_entity_poly.pdbx_strand_id
1 'polypeptide(L)'
;MNSFDFIIIDPPWQNRTVKRQKTYKILSNNPQSFNSNLLIFNIPIPSILTQNGLLCLWITNSEKIFKIALNLIKNWKLKLIAKWHWLKICKSGDPICEFNPSHKVPFETILFACKPESVENFKLIKDDFCLISIPNAYPSRKPPISILLEKLKYIKNLQNGLELFGRYLLPNFTTIGYEVIKFQNKYFFEEN
;
A
#
# COMPACT_ATOMS: atom_id res chain seq x y z
N MET A 1 -13.13 5.17 -19.56
CA MET A 1 -12.84 5.03 -18.11
C MET A 1 -11.72 5.99 -17.78
N ASN A 2 -11.83 6.74 -16.68
CA ASN A 2 -10.74 7.60 -16.24
C ASN A 2 -9.58 6.72 -15.78
N SER A 3 -8.39 6.97 -16.33
CA SER A 3 -7.16 6.29 -15.92
C SER A 3 -6.42 7.15 -14.90
N PHE A 4 -5.75 6.52 -13.93
CA PHE A 4 -5.05 7.14 -12.82
C PHE A 4 -3.53 7.16 -13.06
N ASP A 5 -2.89 8.24 -12.64
CA ASP A 5 -1.43 8.43 -12.73
C ASP A 5 -0.69 7.73 -11.60
N PHE A 6 -1.38 7.54 -10.48
CA PHE A 6 -0.84 6.85 -9.32
C PHE A 6 -1.91 5.99 -8.66
N ILE A 7 -1.61 4.73 -8.41
CA ILE A 7 -2.52 3.83 -7.70
C ILE A 7 -1.82 3.33 -6.44
N ILE A 8 -2.41 3.58 -5.27
CA ILE A 8 -2.00 2.98 -3.99
C ILE A 8 -2.96 1.85 -3.67
N ILE A 9 -2.42 0.71 -3.27
CA ILE A 9 -3.22 -0.42 -2.79
C ILE A 9 -2.64 -0.89 -1.44
N ASP A 10 -3.47 -0.90 -0.40
CA ASP A 10 -3.14 -1.50 0.91
C ASP A 10 -4.15 -2.60 1.28
N PRO A 11 -4.05 -3.79 0.65
CA PRO A 11 -5.01 -4.86 0.87
C PRO A 11 -5.00 -5.32 2.34
N PRO A 12 -6.13 -5.81 2.86
CA PRO A 12 -6.18 -6.49 4.13
C PRO A 12 -5.53 -7.88 4.01
N TRP A 13 -4.20 -7.92 3.94
CA TRP A 13 -3.44 -9.16 3.85
C TRP A 13 -3.82 -10.08 4.99
N GLN A 14 -4.19 -11.33 4.66
CA GLN A 14 -4.59 -12.29 5.67
C GLN A 14 -3.40 -12.62 6.58
N ASN A 15 -3.46 -12.11 7.80
CA ASN A 15 -2.56 -12.47 8.90
C ASN A 15 -3.36 -13.10 10.04
N ARG A 16 -2.66 -13.84 10.93
CA ARG A 16 -3.27 -14.49 12.11
C ARG A 16 -4.17 -13.54 12.91
N THR A 17 -3.83 -12.24 12.95
CA THR A 17 -4.56 -11.18 13.67
C THR A 17 -5.80 -10.66 12.93
N VAL A 18 -5.81 -10.64 11.59
CA VAL A 18 -6.95 -10.15 10.78
C VAL A 18 -8.14 -11.11 10.86
N LYS A 19 -7.89 -12.40 11.16
CA LYS A 19 -8.95 -13.40 11.42
C LYS A 19 -9.90 -13.02 12.57
N ARG A 20 -9.51 -12.12 13.48
CA ARG A 20 -10.31 -11.73 14.66
C ARG A 20 -11.20 -10.49 14.46
N GLN A 21 -11.04 -9.71 13.40
CA GLN A 21 -11.86 -8.51 13.18
C GLN A 21 -13.18 -8.85 12.47
N LYS A 22 -14.30 -8.59 13.15
CA LYS A 22 -15.67 -8.89 12.70
C LYS A 22 -16.06 -8.20 11.37
N THR A 23 -15.43 -7.09 11.00
CA THR A 23 -15.75 -6.32 9.79
C THR A 23 -15.50 -7.12 8.49
N TYR A 24 -14.57 -8.07 8.50
CA TYR A 24 -14.32 -8.97 7.36
C TYR A 24 -15.09 -10.29 7.44
N LYS A 25 -15.91 -10.52 8.48
CA LYS A 25 -16.77 -11.72 8.58
C LYS A 25 -17.88 -11.76 7.54
N ILE A 26 -18.24 -10.64 6.92
CA ILE A 26 -19.22 -10.62 5.82
C ILE A 26 -18.70 -11.46 4.63
N LEU A 27 -17.38 -11.60 4.51
CA LEU A 27 -16.73 -12.45 3.50
C LEU A 27 -16.53 -13.91 3.95
N SER A 28 -16.80 -14.25 5.23
CA SER A 28 -16.50 -15.58 5.79
C SER A 28 -17.67 -16.56 5.83
N ASN A 29 -18.86 -16.18 5.36
CA ASN A 29 -20.04 -17.03 5.45
C ASN A 29 -20.16 -18.07 4.31
N ASN A 30 -19.15 -18.18 3.43
CA ASN A 30 -19.04 -19.29 2.47
C ASN A 30 -17.65 -19.95 2.61
N PRO A 31 -17.54 -21.13 3.23
CA PRO A 31 -16.26 -21.78 3.53
C PRO A 31 -15.47 -22.24 2.29
N GLN A 32 -16.02 -22.10 1.07
CA GLN A 32 -15.35 -22.40 -0.20
C GLN A 32 -14.90 -21.15 -0.97
N SER A 33 -15.27 -19.94 -0.54
CA SER A 33 -14.88 -18.68 -1.18
C SER A 33 -14.04 -17.82 -0.23
N PHE A 34 -13.22 -16.93 -0.78
CA PHE A 34 -12.36 -15.97 -0.06
C PHE A 34 -11.00 -16.48 0.45
N ASN A 35 -10.20 -17.00 -0.48
CA ASN A 35 -8.88 -16.40 -0.62
C ASN A 35 -9.09 -14.94 -1.03
N SER A 36 -9.09 -13.98 -0.09
CA SER A 36 -9.19 -12.54 -0.41
C SER A 36 -8.11 -12.11 -1.41
N ASN A 37 -6.98 -12.83 -1.39
CA ASN A 37 -5.91 -12.72 -2.38
C ASN A 37 -6.34 -13.07 -3.81
N LEU A 38 -7.39 -13.85 -4.06
CA LEU A 38 -7.89 -14.14 -5.41
C LEU A 38 -8.73 -12.98 -5.96
N LEU A 39 -9.47 -12.27 -5.11
CA LEU A 39 -10.30 -11.16 -5.58
C LEU A 39 -9.48 -9.95 -6.01
N ILE A 40 -8.34 -9.71 -5.38
CA ILE A 40 -7.43 -8.66 -5.81
C ILE A 40 -6.87 -8.90 -7.22
N PHE A 41 -6.76 -10.16 -7.70
CA PHE A 41 -6.39 -10.43 -9.09
C PHE A 41 -7.42 -9.89 -10.10
N ASN A 42 -8.68 -9.75 -9.69
CA ASN A 42 -9.77 -9.28 -10.55
C ASN A 42 -9.82 -7.74 -10.66
N ILE A 43 -9.02 -7.01 -9.88
CA ILE A 43 -8.95 -5.55 -10.00
C ILE A 43 -8.31 -5.22 -11.36
N PRO A 44 -8.97 -4.43 -12.22
CA PRO A 44 -8.52 -4.20 -13.58
C PRO A 44 -7.43 -3.11 -13.65
N ILE A 45 -6.37 -3.25 -12.83
CA ILE A 45 -5.22 -2.32 -12.79
C ILE A 45 -4.69 -1.98 -14.19
N PRO A 46 -4.54 -2.94 -15.15
CA PRO A 46 -4.00 -2.61 -16.47
C PRO A 46 -4.83 -1.61 -17.28
N SER A 47 -6.16 -1.59 -17.09
CA SER A 47 -7.05 -0.69 -17.82
C SER A 47 -7.25 0.66 -17.13
N ILE A 48 -7.05 0.72 -15.80
CA ILE A 48 -7.24 1.94 -15.02
C ILE A 48 -5.93 2.66 -14.69
N LEU A 49 -4.75 2.06 -14.91
CA LEU A 49 -3.45 2.73 -14.79
C LEU A 49 -3.06 3.39 -16.13
N THR A 50 -2.71 4.68 -16.10
CA THR A 50 -2.24 5.39 -17.31
C THR A 50 -0.96 4.77 -17.86
N GLN A 51 -0.59 5.13 -19.11
CA GLN A 51 0.64 4.61 -19.71
C GLN A 51 1.86 4.93 -18.84
N ASN A 52 1.96 6.17 -18.36
CA ASN A 52 3.03 6.64 -17.48
C ASN A 52 2.65 6.55 -15.99
N GLY A 53 1.71 5.68 -15.63
CA GLY A 53 1.23 5.54 -14.27
C GLY A 53 2.13 4.66 -13.40
N LEU A 54 2.12 4.94 -12.10
CA LEU A 54 2.87 4.20 -11.10
C LEU A 54 1.92 3.50 -10.11
N LEU A 55 2.13 2.20 -9.91
CA LEU A 55 1.48 1.40 -8.87
C LEU A 55 2.38 1.36 -7.62
N CYS A 56 1.77 1.60 -6.48
CA CYS A 56 2.34 1.46 -5.14
C CYS A 56 1.52 0.40 -4.37
N LEU A 57 2.13 -0.74 -4.06
CA LEU A 57 1.47 -1.85 -3.37
C LEU A 57 2.12 -2.07 -1.99
N TRP A 58 1.35 -1.83 -0.93
CA TRP A 58 1.77 -2.17 0.43
C TRP A 58 1.67 -3.66 0.66
N ILE A 59 2.68 -4.24 1.29
CA ILE A 59 2.72 -5.64 1.71
C ILE A 59 3.25 -5.81 3.13
N THR A 60 2.83 -6.90 3.76
CA THR A 60 3.44 -7.38 5.01
C THR A 60 4.73 -8.15 4.70
N ASN A 61 5.69 -8.21 5.64
CA ASN A 61 7.01 -8.83 5.42
C ASN A 61 7.02 -10.37 5.46
N SER A 62 5.97 -10.99 4.90
CA SER A 62 5.89 -12.43 4.73
C SER A 62 6.37 -12.80 3.33
N GLU A 63 7.27 -13.77 3.22
CA GLU A 63 7.70 -14.30 1.91
C GLU A 63 6.51 -14.80 1.07
N LYS A 64 5.50 -15.40 1.72
CA LYS A 64 4.28 -15.85 1.05
C LYS A 64 3.55 -14.66 0.41
N ILE A 65 3.38 -13.57 1.14
CA ILE A 65 2.71 -12.36 0.64
C ILE A 65 3.55 -11.70 -0.45
N PHE A 66 4.87 -11.65 -0.30
CA PHE A 66 5.77 -11.14 -1.34
C PHE A 66 5.61 -11.92 -2.65
N LYS A 67 5.63 -13.27 -2.60
CA LYS A 67 5.40 -14.12 -3.79
C LYS A 67 4.03 -13.86 -4.43
N ILE A 68 2.97 -13.71 -3.62
CA ILE A 68 1.62 -13.38 -4.12
C ILE A 68 1.61 -12.00 -4.79
N ALA A 69 2.27 -11.00 -4.20
CA ALA A 69 2.35 -9.65 -4.74
C ALA A 69 3.11 -9.61 -6.08
N LEU A 70 4.20 -10.37 -6.21
CA LEU A 70 4.90 -10.52 -7.49
C LEU A 70 4.01 -11.16 -8.56
N ASN A 71 3.23 -12.18 -8.20
CA ASN A 71 2.26 -12.79 -9.10
C ASN A 71 1.15 -11.82 -9.51
N LEU A 72 0.69 -10.95 -8.60
CA LEU A 72 -0.28 -9.89 -8.91
C LEU A 72 0.28 -8.89 -9.92
N ILE A 73 1.48 -8.37 -9.65
CA ILE A 73 2.18 -7.43 -10.55
C ILE A 73 2.34 -8.06 -11.95
N LYS A 74 2.75 -9.34 -12.01
CA LYS A 74 2.87 -10.08 -13.26
C LYS A 74 1.51 -10.27 -13.96
N ASN A 75 0.46 -10.62 -13.23
CA ASN A 75 -0.89 -10.79 -13.78
C ASN A 75 -1.45 -9.48 -14.35
N TRP A 76 -1.12 -8.35 -13.72
CA TRP A 76 -1.42 -7.02 -14.24
C TRP A 76 -0.48 -6.57 -15.37
N LYS A 77 0.41 -7.45 -15.86
CA LYS A 77 1.37 -7.14 -16.93
C LYS A 77 2.23 -5.92 -16.60
N LEU A 78 2.48 -5.67 -15.32
CA LEU A 78 3.36 -4.62 -14.86
C LEU A 78 4.74 -5.19 -14.55
N LYS A 79 5.74 -4.31 -14.53
CA LYS A 79 7.10 -4.62 -14.12
C LYS A 79 7.36 -4.01 -12.75
N LEU A 80 7.86 -4.81 -11.81
CA LEU A 80 8.41 -4.32 -10.55
C LEU A 80 9.63 -3.45 -10.85
N ILE A 81 9.70 -2.26 -10.27
CA ILE A 81 10.79 -1.31 -10.47
C ILE A 81 11.59 -1.04 -9.20
N ALA A 82 10.97 -1.12 -8.02
CA ALA A 82 11.63 -0.89 -6.74
C ALA A 82 10.86 -1.53 -5.59
N LYS A 83 11.59 -1.85 -4.53
CA LYS A 83 11.08 -2.31 -3.24
C LYS A 83 11.60 -1.36 -2.16
N TRP A 84 10.69 -0.74 -1.42
CA TRP A 84 11.03 0.10 -0.28
C TRP A 84 10.59 -0.53 1.03
N HIS A 85 11.20 -0.09 2.12
CA HIS A 85 10.86 -0.50 3.48
C HIS A 85 10.47 0.72 4.31
N TRP A 86 9.35 0.64 5.03
CA TRP A 86 8.98 1.63 6.04
C TRP A 86 9.30 1.08 7.43
N LEU A 87 10.43 1.50 7.99
CA LEU A 87 10.84 1.24 9.36
C LEU A 87 10.12 2.17 10.34
N LYS A 88 9.51 1.56 11.35
CA LYS A 88 8.75 2.23 12.39
C LYS A 88 9.63 2.36 13.63
N ILE A 89 9.76 3.58 14.10
CA ILE A 89 10.54 3.92 15.30
C ILE A 89 9.67 4.58 16.38
N CYS A 90 10.12 4.49 17.62
CA CYS A 90 9.60 5.23 18.76
C CYS A 90 10.09 6.68 18.72
N LYS A 91 9.53 7.53 19.60
CA LYS A 91 10.02 8.91 19.79
C LYS A 91 11.49 8.99 20.22
N SER A 92 12.02 7.92 20.84
CA SER A 92 13.44 7.80 21.20
C SER A 92 14.36 7.53 20.00
N GLY A 93 13.80 7.16 18.84
CA GLY A 93 14.57 6.70 17.68
C GLY A 93 14.73 5.18 17.58
N ASP A 94 14.40 4.44 18.64
CA ASP A 94 14.51 2.97 18.65
C ASP A 94 13.40 2.31 17.82
N PRO A 95 13.65 1.15 17.18
CA PRO A 95 12.60 0.39 16.52
C PRO A 95 11.44 0.04 17.48
N ILE A 96 10.20 0.07 16.98
CA ILE A 96 9.01 -0.22 17.82
C ILE A 96 8.94 -1.67 18.35
N CYS A 97 9.73 -2.57 17.78
CA CYS A 97 9.98 -3.92 18.26
C CYS A 97 11.32 -4.42 17.72
N GLU A 98 11.86 -5.47 18.34
CA GLU A 98 13.06 -6.13 17.85
C GLU A 98 12.89 -6.69 16.44
N PHE A 99 14.00 -6.79 15.71
CA PHE A 99 14.05 -7.47 14.42
C PHE A 99 14.07 -8.98 14.63
N ASN A 100 12.88 -9.54 14.84
CA ASN A 100 12.71 -10.99 14.97
C ASN A 100 11.86 -11.54 13.82
N PRO A 101 12.50 -12.15 12.79
CA PRO A 101 11.80 -12.72 11.62
C PRO A 101 10.72 -13.76 11.97
N SER A 102 10.88 -14.45 13.10
CA SER A 102 9.94 -15.49 13.56
C SER A 102 8.65 -14.93 14.17
N HIS A 103 8.62 -13.63 14.51
CA HIS A 103 7.49 -12.99 15.18
C HIS A 103 7.00 -11.74 14.44
N LYS A 104 7.50 -10.58 14.86
CA LYS A 104 7.13 -9.27 14.34
C LYS A 104 8.42 -8.55 14.02
N VAL A 105 8.40 -7.85 12.89
CA VAL A 105 9.47 -6.94 12.50
C VAL A 105 8.93 -5.51 12.50
N PRO A 106 9.77 -4.52 12.84
CA PRO A 106 9.34 -3.13 13.02
C PRO A 106 9.14 -2.39 11.70
N PHE A 107 8.97 -3.07 10.58
CA PHE A 107 8.81 -2.43 9.27
C PHE A 107 7.65 -3.00 8.47
N GLU A 108 7.31 -2.36 7.37
CA GLU A 108 6.46 -2.90 6.31
C GLU A 108 7.12 -2.64 4.95
N THR A 109 6.70 -3.34 3.90
CA THR A 109 7.33 -3.24 2.58
C THR A 109 6.36 -2.61 1.59
N ILE A 110 6.91 -1.82 0.67
CA ILE A 110 6.20 -1.19 -0.44
C ILE A 110 6.83 -1.70 -1.73
N LEU A 111 5.99 -2.14 -2.66
CA LEU A 111 6.42 -2.48 -4.01
C LEU A 111 5.97 -1.40 -4.98
N PHE A 112 6.89 -0.94 -5.82
CA PHE A 112 6.60 -0.03 -6.92
C PHE A 112 6.64 -0.79 -8.23
N ALA A 113 5.61 -0.61 -9.06
CA ALA A 113 5.52 -1.23 -10.36
C ALA A 113 4.90 -0.29 -11.38
N CYS A 114 5.31 -0.41 -12.64
CA CYS A 114 4.77 0.39 -13.74
C CYS A 114 4.60 -0.47 -15.00
N LYS A 115 4.02 0.09 -16.06
CA LYS A 115 4.01 -0.61 -17.36
C LYS A 115 5.44 -0.76 -17.88
N PRO A 116 5.77 -1.88 -18.56
CA PRO A 116 7.14 -2.14 -19.03
C PRO A 116 7.73 -1.02 -19.89
N GLU A 117 6.92 -0.36 -20.71
CA GLU A 117 7.37 0.72 -21.61
C GLU A 117 7.70 2.01 -20.85
N SER A 118 7.26 2.12 -19.59
CA SER A 118 7.39 3.34 -18.77
C SER A 118 8.47 3.22 -17.69
N VAL A 119 9.22 2.12 -17.65
CA VAL A 119 10.29 1.88 -16.67
C VAL A 119 11.31 3.02 -16.67
N GLU A 120 11.66 3.53 -17.85
CA GLU A 120 12.63 4.62 -18.01
C GLU A 120 12.17 5.92 -17.33
N ASN A 121 10.86 6.15 -17.25
CA ASN A 121 10.29 7.31 -16.55
C ASN A 121 10.52 7.25 -15.03
N PHE A 122 10.71 6.05 -14.48
CA PHE A 122 10.84 5.81 -13.05
C PHE A 122 12.22 5.30 -12.63
N LYS A 123 13.22 5.36 -13.52
CA LYS A 123 14.59 4.89 -13.24
C LYS A 123 15.29 5.56 -12.05
N LEU A 124 14.82 6.75 -11.66
CA LEU A 124 15.36 7.49 -10.52
C LEU A 124 14.83 6.97 -9.19
N ILE A 125 13.74 6.22 -9.17
CA ILE A 125 13.25 5.55 -7.96
C ILE A 125 14.28 4.51 -7.57
N LYS A 126 14.98 4.77 -6.46
CA LYS A 126 15.98 3.85 -5.91
C LYS A 126 15.32 2.56 -5.46
N ASP A 127 15.94 1.43 -5.77
CA ASP A 127 15.60 0.16 -5.13
C ASP A 127 16.20 0.11 -3.71
N ASP A 128 15.64 -0.75 -2.87
CA ASP A 128 16.05 -0.99 -1.48
C ASP A 128 16.15 0.28 -0.61
N PHE A 129 15.16 1.17 -0.75
CA PHE A 129 15.10 2.42 0.00
C PHE A 129 14.40 2.25 1.35
N CYS A 130 14.95 2.82 2.42
CA CYS A 130 14.36 2.78 3.76
C CYS A 130 13.77 4.14 4.17
N LEU A 131 12.47 4.14 4.46
CA LEU A 131 11.73 5.23 5.08
C LEU A 131 11.66 4.99 6.57
N ILE A 132 12.07 5.98 7.36
CA ILE A 132 12.05 5.90 8.82
C ILE A 132 11.09 6.95 9.34
N SER A 133 10.08 6.53 10.10
CA SER A 133 9.20 7.48 10.78
C SER A 133 8.53 6.88 12.01
N ILE A 134 8.02 7.75 12.87
CA ILE A 134 7.18 7.36 13.99
C ILE A 134 5.79 7.04 13.43
N PRO A 135 5.24 5.82 13.65
CA PRO A 135 3.92 5.49 13.17
C PRO A 135 2.86 6.33 13.91
N ASN A 136 1.72 6.53 13.25
CA ASN A 136 0.61 7.20 13.91
C ASN A 136 0.11 6.38 15.11
N ALA A 137 -0.37 7.06 16.16
CA ALA A 137 -0.96 6.42 17.33
C ALA A 137 -2.16 5.52 16.96
N TYR A 138 -2.91 5.89 15.91
CA TYR A 138 -3.98 5.07 15.35
C TYR A 138 -3.39 4.05 14.36
N PRO A 139 -3.61 2.74 14.57
CA PRO A 139 -3.14 1.70 13.67
C PRO A 139 -3.65 1.88 12.23
N SER A 140 -2.94 1.25 11.29
CA SER A 140 -3.29 1.22 9.86
C SER A 140 -3.20 2.58 9.12
N ARG A 141 -2.46 3.56 9.66
CA ARG A 141 -2.07 4.76 8.90
C ARG A 141 -0.64 4.59 8.38
N LYS A 142 -0.50 4.66 7.06
CA LYS A 142 0.79 4.61 6.37
C LYS A 142 1.33 6.03 6.15
N PRO A 143 2.64 6.21 5.95
CA PRO A 143 3.19 7.48 5.48
C PRO A 143 2.59 7.86 4.11
N PRO A 144 2.43 9.16 3.82
CA PRO A 144 1.87 9.62 2.54
C PRO A 144 2.90 9.46 1.40
N ILE A 145 2.93 8.27 0.79
CA ILE A 145 3.95 7.89 -0.19
C ILE A 145 3.94 8.78 -1.44
N SER A 146 2.77 9.17 -1.94
CA SER A 146 2.67 10.06 -3.11
C SER A 146 3.38 11.40 -2.87
N ILE A 147 3.09 12.05 -1.74
CA ILE A 147 3.70 13.34 -1.35
C ILE A 147 5.22 13.19 -1.21
N LEU A 148 5.67 12.08 -0.64
CA LEU A 148 7.09 11.81 -0.48
C LEU A 148 7.78 11.63 -1.84
N LEU A 149 7.20 10.86 -2.76
CA LEU A 149 7.73 10.68 -4.11
C LEU A 149 7.81 12.00 -4.88
N GLU A 150 6.82 12.89 -4.71
CA GLU A 150 6.84 14.25 -5.27
C GLU A 150 7.99 15.08 -4.69
N LYS A 151 8.16 15.08 -3.36
CA LYS A 151 9.24 15.82 -2.69
C LYS A 151 10.62 15.31 -3.11
N LEU A 152 10.76 14.01 -3.32
CA LEU A 152 11.97 13.37 -3.85
C LEU A 152 12.12 13.55 -5.37
N LYS A 153 11.18 14.23 -6.03
CA LYS A 153 11.14 14.47 -7.48
C LYS A 153 11.13 13.19 -8.33
N TYR A 154 10.61 12.10 -7.76
CA TYR A 154 10.43 10.82 -8.45
C TYR A 154 9.15 10.77 -9.29
N ILE A 155 8.14 11.53 -8.90
CA ILE A 155 6.94 11.79 -9.69
C ILE A 155 6.70 13.31 -9.77
N LYS A 156 5.91 13.75 -10.74
CA LYS A 156 5.58 15.17 -10.93
C LYS A 156 4.08 15.39 -10.75
N ASN A 157 3.71 16.37 -9.93
CA ASN A 157 2.36 16.95 -9.78
C ASN A 157 1.23 15.93 -9.94
N LEU A 158 1.05 15.04 -8.96
CA LEU A 158 -0.02 14.06 -8.95
C LEU A 158 -1.38 14.75 -8.87
N GLN A 159 -2.17 14.64 -9.96
CA GLN A 159 -3.52 15.20 -10.04
C GLN A 159 -4.61 14.14 -9.94
N ASN A 160 -4.33 12.91 -10.39
CA ASN A 160 -5.33 11.85 -10.43
C ASN A 160 -4.82 10.55 -9.82
N GLY A 161 -4.89 10.48 -8.49
CA GLY A 161 -4.57 9.29 -7.70
C GLY A 161 -5.78 8.39 -7.45
N LEU A 162 -5.54 7.10 -7.26
CA LEU A 162 -6.51 6.13 -6.75
C LEU A 162 -5.95 5.45 -5.51
N GLU A 163 -6.72 5.43 -4.43
CA GLU A 163 -6.39 4.68 -3.22
C GLU A 163 -7.40 3.55 -3.04
N LEU A 164 -6.93 2.32 -3.14
CA LEU A 164 -7.73 1.12 -2.92
C LEU A 164 -7.52 0.60 -1.50
N PHE A 165 -8.63 0.21 -0.85
CA PHE A 165 -8.71 -0.20 0.55
C PHE A 165 -8.40 0.92 1.55
N GLY A 166 -8.52 2.17 1.12
CA GLY A 166 -8.28 3.35 1.96
C GLY A 166 -9.27 3.48 3.11
N ARG A 167 -8.83 4.17 4.17
CA ARG A 167 -9.63 4.45 5.39
C ARG A 167 -9.66 5.92 5.79
N TYR A 168 -9.02 6.74 4.97
CA TYR A 168 -8.92 8.18 5.08
C TYR A 168 -8.83 8.73 3.66
N LEU A 169 -8.81 10.05 3.51
CA LEU A 169 -8.77 10.72 2.22
C LEU A 169 -7.39 11.33 2.03
N LEU A 170 -6.83 11.12 0.85
CA LEU A 170 -5.61 11.76 0.40
C LEU A 170 -5.96 12.89 -0.60
N PRO A 171 -5.29 14.05 -0.54
CA PRO A 171 -5.48 15.09 -1.55
C PRO A 171 -5.19 14.55 -2.96
N ASN A 172 -6.05 14.88 -3.93
CA ASN A 172 -5.96 14.42 -5.33
C ASN A 172 -6.16 12.91 -5.54
N PHE A 173 -6.77 12.21 -4.58
CA PHE A 173 -7.12 10.80 -4.72
C PHE A 173 -8.63 10.58 -4.78
N THR A 174 -9.05 9.68 -5.66
CA THR A 174 -10.28 8.92 -5.46
C THR A 174 -9.97 7.78 -4.49
N THR A 175 -10.63 7.71 -3.34
CA THR A 175 -10.43 6.61 -2.37
C THR A 175 -11.62 5.64 -2.41
N ILE A 176 -11.32 4.34 -2.51
CA ILE A 176 -12.30 3.25 -2.53
C ILE A 176 -11.98 2.27 -1.40
N GLY A 177 -12.98 1.93 -0.59
CA GLY A 177 -12.85 0.98 0.51
C GLY A 177 -14.16 0.84 1.29
N TYR A 178 -14.20 -0.08 2.26
CA TYR A 178 -15.37 -0.22 3.15
C TYR A 178 -15.37 0.78 4.31
N GLU A 179 -14.23 1.45 4.56
CA GLU A 179 -14.05 2.34 5.71
C GLU A 179 -13.47 3.71 5.29
N VAL A 180 -13.75 4.18 4.07
CA VAL A 180 -13.10 5.36 3.44
C VAL A 180 -13.04 6.60 4.33
N ILE A 181 -14.12 6.89 5.05
CA ILE A 181 -14.24 8.09 5.91
C ILE A 181 -13.94 7.81 7.39
N LYS A 182 -13.42 6.63 7.74
CA LYS A 182 -13.23 6.21 9.15
C LYS A 182 -12.36 7.16 9.96
N PHE A 183 -11.33 7.74 9.33
CA PHE A 183 -10.47 8.74 9.98
C PHE A 183 -10.79 10.18 9.56
N GLN A 184 -11.97 10.44 9.00
CA GLN A 184 -12.46 11.80 8.68
C GLN A 184 -13.29 12.38 9.82
N ASN A 185 -12.69 12.42 11.01
CA ASN A 185 -13.27 13.05 12.19
C ASN A 185 -12.23 14.00 12.80
N LYS A 186 -12.67 15.20 13.22
CA LYS A 186 -11.81 16.23 13.83
C LYS A 186 -10.92 15.70 14.96
N TYR A 187 -11.40 14.72 15.72
CA TYR A 187 -10.66 14.07 16.80
C TYR A 187 -9.32 13.46 16.36
N PHE A 188 -9.20 13.05 15.09
CA PHE A 188 -7.96 12.50 14.53
C PHE A 188 -6.95 13.57 14.06
N PHE A 189 -7.33 14.85 14.13
CA PHE A 189 -6.54 16.01 13.70
C PHE A 189 -6.20 16.97 14.85
N GLU A 190 -6.83 16.81 16.01
CA GLU A 190 -6.52 17.58 17.21
C GLU A 190 -5.17 17.07 17.78
N GLU A 191 -4.21 17.98 17.96
CA GLU A 191 -2.97 17.70 18.69
C GLU A 191 -3.30 17.65 20.19
N ASN A 192 -3.03 16.51 20.84
CA ASN A 192 -2.98 16.42 22.30
C ASN A 192 -1.55 16.65 22.78
#